data_AF-A0A960HIM4-F1
#
_entry.id   AF-A0A960HIM4-F1
#
_cell.length_a   1.000
_cell.length_b   1.000
_cell.length_c   1.000
_cell.angle_alpha   90.00
_cell.angle_beta   90.00
_cell.angle_gamma   90.00
#
_symmetry.space_group_name_H-M   'P 1'
#
loop_
_entity.id
_entity.type
_entity.pdbx_description
1 polymer ?
#
loop_
_entity_poly.entity_id
_entity_poly.type
_entity_poly.pdbx_seq_one_letter_code
_entity_poly.pdbx_strand_id
1 'polypeptide(L)'
;NLLRDELRRDRAVQLKWHDPKATVAEGLVSRGDRRMADVIEDVWRHGGTFQEWSEHFDLRLWEDALERAGLRVEDLAYRHRAEDETLPWDHLSAGLHKDFLWQDWRDALDEVGLEDCRWTPCYDCGACTGYGVEHVVASAVPPAGGSQGTGQDLAVGGEVPVTLLASKPVPAGAGS
;
A
#
# COMPACT_ATOMS: atom_id res chain seq x y z
N ASN A 1 4.01 19.62 -18.98
CA ASN A 1 2.92 18.79 -19.56
C ASN A 1 3.34 18.17 -20.90
N LEU A 2 4.55 17.61 -20.99
CA LEU A 2 5.16 17.16 -22.25
C LEU A 2 4.41 15.99 -22.91
N LEU A 3 4.08 14.94 -22.13
CA LEU A 3 3.35 13.76 -22.59
C LEU A 3 1.94 14.08 -23.09
N ARG A 4 1.25 15.02 -22.43
CA ARG A 4 -0.10 15.43 -22.79
C ARG A 4 -0.11 16.18 -24.13
N ASP A 5 0.91 16.98 -24.40
CA ASP A 5 1.00 17.74 -25.64
C ASP A 5 1.39 16.86 -26.83
N GLU A 6 2.26 15.86 -26.64
CA GLU A 6 2.62 14.90 -27.68
C GLU A 6 1.47 13.93 -28.03
N LEU A 7 0.80 13.36 -27.03
CA LEU A 7 -0.23 12.34 -27.25
C LEU A 7 -1.61 12.91 -27.61
N ARG A 8 -1.79 14.24 -27.59
CA ARG A 8 -3.01 14.92 -28.04
C ARG A 8 -3.38 14.64 -29.50
N ARG A 9 -2.39 14.28 -30.33
CA ARG A 9 -2.58 14.00 -31.76
C ARG A 9 -3.00 12.55 -32.03
N ASP A 10 -2.81 11.66 -31.07
CA ASP A 10 -3.16 10.25 -31.21
C ASP A 10 -4.57 9.98 -30.66
N ARG A 11 -5.54 9.86 -31.57
CA ARG A 11 -6.95 9.64 -31.22
C ARG A 11 -7.22 8.26 -30.63
N ALA A 12 -6.25 7.34 -30.68
CA ALA A 12 -6.38 6.00 -30.11
C ALA A 12 -6.04 5.94 -28.62
N VAL A 13 -5.44 7.00 -28.05
CA VAL A 13 -4.97 7.01 -26.66
C VAL A 13 -5.83 7.93 -25.80
N GLN A 14 -6.55 7.35 -24.83
CA GLN A 14 -7.22 8.12 -23.77
C GLN A 14 -6.31 8.21 -22.55
N LEU A 15 -5.93 9.42 -22.19
CA LEU A 15 -5.09 9.71 -21.03
C LEU A 15 -5.94 10.27 -19.89
N LYS A 16 -6.07 9.48 -18.83
CA LYS A 16 -6.65 9.89 -17.56
C LYS A 16 -5.53 10.38 -16.64
N TRP A 17 -5.64 11.60 -16.15
CA TRP A 17 -4.67 12.21 -15.24
C TRP A 17 -5.37 12.58 -13.93
N HIS A 18 -4.67 12.42 -12.82
CA HIS A 18 -5.04 13.03 -11.55
C HIS A 18 -4.54 14.48 -11.51
N ASP A 19 -5.27 15.37 -10.83
CA ASP A 19 -4.82 16.75 -10.61
C ASP A 19 -3.53 16.72 -9.77
N PRO A 20 -2.39 17.26 -10.27
CA PRO A 20 -1.14 17.28 -9.52
C PRO A 20 -1.27 17.88 -8.12
N LYS A 21 -2.22 18.81 -7.92
CA LYS A 21 -2.47 19.40 -6.61
C LYS A 21 -3.10 18.41 -5.64
N ALA A 22 -4.03 17.57 -6.10
CA ALA A 22 -4.65 16.53 -5.27
C ALA A 22 -3.61 15.49 -4.83
N THR A 23 -2.68 15.14 -5.72
CA THR A 23 -1.56 14.24 -5.40
C THR A 23 -0.68 14.75 -4.24
N VAL A 24 -0.58 16.07 -4.04
CA VAL A 24 0.13 16.63 -2.87
C VAL A 24 -0.57 16.25 -1.57
N ALA A 25 -1.90 16.46 -1.50
CA ALA A 25 -2.70 16.10 -0.33
C ALA A 25 -2.67 14.58 -0.08
N GLU A 26 -2.81 13.77 -1.13
CA GLU A 26 -2.67 12.30 -1.03
C GLU A 26 -1.29 11.90 -0.49
N GLY A 27 -0.22 12.52 -1.00
CA GLY A 27 1.15 12.29 -0.53
C GLY A 27 1.33 12.65 0.94
N LEU A 28 0.76 13.77 1.39
CA LEU A 28 0.78 14.20 2.80
C LEU A 28 0.05 13.20 3.71
N VAL A 29 -1.13 12.72 3.32
CA VAL A 29 -1.92 11.79 4.14
C VAL A 29 -1.30 10.40 4.13
N SER A 30 -0.78 9.95 2.99
CA SER A 30 -0.21 8.60 2.86
C SER A 30 1.18 8.48 3.50
N ARG A 31 1.97 9.57 3.46
CA ARG A 31 3.37 9.56 3.92
C ARG A 31 3.59 10.34 5.22
N GLY A 32 2.59 11.07 5.68
CA GLY A 32 2.66 11.84 6.92
C GLY A 32 2.59 10.95 8.16
N ASP A 33 2.91 11.55 9.31
CA ASP A 33 2.75 10.91 10.61
C ASP A 33 1.50 11.41 11.34
N ARG A 34 1.34 10.99 12.61
CA ARG A 34 0.20 11.36 13.46
C ARG A 34 -0.09 12.86 13.53
N ARG A 35 0.89 13.73 13.26
CA ARG A 35 0.69 15.19 13.20
C ARG A 35 -0.26 15.61 12.07
N MET A 36 -0.48 14.76 11.07
CA MET A 36 -1.49 14.98 10.03
C MET A 36 -2.93 14.97 10.57
N ALA A 37 -3.18 14.43 11.76
CA ALA A 37 -4.51 14.48 12.38
C ALA A 37 -4.98 15.92 12.56
N ASP A 38 -4.12 16.78 13.12
CA ASP A 38 -4.43 18.20 13.35
C ASP A 38 -4.62 18.95 12.03
N VAL A 39 -3.81 18.61 11.01
CA VAL A 39 -3.91 19.19 9.66
C VAL A 39 -5.25 18.84 9.00
N ILE A 40 -5.65 17.57 9.04
CA ILE A 40 -6.92 17.09 8.47
C ILE A 40 -8.11 17.72 9.19
N GLU A 41 -8.05 17.80 10.52
CA GLU A 41 -9.09 18.46 11.31
C GLU A 41 -9.21 19.95 10.94
N ASP A 42 -8.09 20.65 10.81
CA ASP A 42 -8.06 22.06 10.46
C ASP A 42 -8.60 22.31 9.04
N VAL A 43 -8.23 21.49 8.05
CA VAL A 43 -8.79 21.50 6.69
C VAL A 43 -10.32 21.38 6.75
N TRP A 44 -10.83 20.42 7.51
CA TRP A 44 -12.27 20.23 7.68
C TRP A 44 -12.94 21.44 8.35
N ARG A 45 -12.35 21.99 9.42
CA ARG A 45 -12.88 23.17 10.14
C ARG A 45 -12.98 24.41 9.24
N HIS A 46 -12.10 24.51 8.24
CA HIS A 46 -12.10 25.59 7.26
C HIS A 46 -12.93 25.27 6.00
N GLY A 47 -13.78 24.25 6.03
CA GLY A 47 -14.73 23.93 4.96
C GLY A 47 -14.22 22.94 3.91
N GLY A 48 -13.06 22.32 4.15
CA GLY A 48 -12.47 21.29 3.29
C GLY A 48 -13.21 19.96 3.35
N THR A 49 -14.44 19.91 2.86
CA THR A 49 -15.22 18.68 2.67
C THR A 49 -15.07 18.15 1.25
N PHE A 50 -15.22 16.83 1.05
CA PHE A 50 -15.13 16.19 -0.27
C PHE A 50 -13.81 16.48 -1.04
N GLN A 51 -12.69 16.53 -0.32
CA GLN A 51 -11.37 16.87 -0.90
C GLN A 51 -10.81 15.81 -1.86
N GLU A 52 -11.47 14.66 -2.02
CA GLU A 52 -11.17 13.67 -3.08
C GLU A 52 -11.81 14.06 -4.43
N TRP A 53 -12.79 14.97 -4.44
CA TRP A 53 -13.56 15.30 -5.64
C TRP A 53 -13.02 16.58 -6.26
N SER A 54 -12.63 16.51 -7.53
CA SER A 54 -11.91 17.58 -8.22
C SER A 54 -12.60 18.94 -8.16
N GLU A 55 -13.94 18.97 -8.18
CA GLU A 55 -14.75 20.18 -8.11
C GLU A 55 -14.78 20.84 -6.71
N HIS A 56 -14.36 20.13 -5.67
CA HIS A 56 -14.38 20.58 -4.27
C HIS A 56 -12.98 20.71 -3.67
N PHE A 57 -11.96 20.17 -4.34
CA PHE A 57 -10.59 20.19 -3.85
C PHE A 57 -9.99 21.60 -3.85
N ASP A 58 -9.46 22.04 -2.70
CA ASP A 58 -8.70 23.28 -2.56
C ASP A 58 -7.38 23.02 -1.82
N LEU A 59 -6.28 22.98 -2.58
CA LEU A 59 -4.94 22.78 -2.02
C LEU A 59 -4.56 23.84 -0.96
N ARG A 60 -5.08 25.06 -1.07
CA ARG A 60 -4.73 26.14 -0.12
C ARG A 60 -5.16 25.82 1.29
N LEU A 61 -6.28 25.11 1.47
CA LEU A 61 -6.71 24.67 2.79
C LEU A 61 -5.66 23.77 3.45
N TRP A 62 -5.00 22.91 2.67
CA TRP A 62 -3.93 22.03 3.15
C TRP A 62 -2.64 22.78 3.44
N GLU A 63 -2.24 23.69 2.54
CA GLU A 63 -1.06 24.54 2.73
C GLU A 63 -1.19 25.41 3.98
N ASP A 64 -2.33 26.08 4.15
CA ASP A 64 -2.63 26.92 5.31
C ASP A 64 -2.68 26.10 6.61
N ALA A 65 -3.26 24.89 6.57
CA ALA A 65 -3.31 23.99 7.73
C ALA A 65 -1.92 23.48 8.13
N LEU A 66 -1.07 23.15 7.15
CA LEU A 66 0.33 22.80 7.40
C LEU A 66 1.10 23.95 8.04
N GLU A 67 0.94 25.18 7.52
CA GLU A 67 1.59 26.37 8.07
C GLU A 67 1.18 26.59 9.53
N ARG A 68 -0.13 26.52 9.84
CA ARG A 68 -0.65 26.61 11.21
C ARG A 68 -0.09 25.51 12.13
N ALA A 69 0.11 24.30 11.62
CA ALA A 69 0.70 23.19 12.36
C ALA A 69 2.24 23.26 12.47
N GLY A 70 2.89 24.24 11.83
CA GLY A 70 4.35 24.33 11.78
C GLY A 70 5.00 23.18 10.98
N LEU A 71 4.29 22.67 9.98
CA LEU A 71 4.71 21.57 9.11
C LEU A 71 4.96 22.05 7.68
N ARG A 72 5.74 21.28 6.93
CA ARG A 72 5.99 21.55 5.52
C ARG A 72 5.86 20.27 4.70
N VAL A 73 5.45 20.42 3.44
CA VAL A 73 5.29 19.29 2.51
C VAL A 73 6.60 18.55 2.30
N GLU A 74 7.72 19.29 2.26
CA GLU A 74 9.05 18.74 2.03
C GLU A 74 9.46 17.75 3.13
N ASP A 75 9.08 18.04 4.38
CA ASP A 75 9.46 17.26 5.55
C ASP A 75 8.63 15.97 5.68
N LEU A 76 7.47 15.92 5.02
CA LEU A 76 6.51 14.81 5.11
C LEU A 76 6.52 13.95 3.86
N ALA A 77 6.25 14.56 2.70
CA ALA A 77 5.96 13.88 1.45
C ALA A 77 7.15 13.79 0.49
N TYR A 78 8.06 14.78 0.46
CA TYR A 78 9.12 14.80 -0.56
C TYR A 78 10.49 14.32 -0.09
N ARG A 79 10.71 14.22 1.22
CA ARG A 79 12.00 13.73 1.72
C ARG A 79 12.22 12.25 1.37
N HIS A 80 13.50 11.92 1.16
CA HIS A 80 13.96 10.54 1.18
C HIS A 80 13.80 9.94 2.57
N ARG A 81 13.57 8.62 2.62
CA ARG A 81 13.52 7.82 3.84
C ARG A 81 14.82 7.03 3.95
N ALA A 82 15.30 6.80 5.16
CA ALA A 82 16.44 5.92 5.42
C ALA A 82 15.98 4.50 5.76
N GLU A 83 16.87 3.53 5.58
CA GLU A 83 16.62 2.10 5.84
C GLU A 83 16.19 1.84 7.28
N ASP A 84 16.91 2.45 8.22
CA ASP A 84 16.79 2.27 9.65
C ASP A 84 15.79 3.25 10.30
N GLU A 85 15.11 4.06 9.49
CA GLU A 85 14.10 5.00 9.97
C GLU A 85 12.83 4.27 10.43
N THR A 86 12.26 4.72 11.54
CA THR A 86 10.89 4.35 11.92
C THR A 86 9.91 5.13 11.06
N LEU A 87 9.21 4.43 10.16
CA LEU A 87 8.25 5.02 9.25
C LEU A 87 6.88 5.16 9.93
N PRO A 88 6.08 6.19 9.58
CA PRO A 88 4.75 6.37 10.16
C PRO A 88 3.83 5.16 10.01
N TRP A 89 4.02 4.36 8.96
CA TRP A 89 3.25 3.17 8.63
C TRP A 89 3.92 1.85 9.05
N ASP A 90 5.03 1.87 9.80
CA ASP A 90 5.72 0.63 10.25
C ASP A 90 4.85 -0.27 11.14
N HIS A 91 3.78 0.28 11.72
CA HIS A 91 2.81 -0.47 12.52
C HIS A 91 1.76 -1.20 11.67
N LEU A 92 1.76 -0.98 10.35
CA LEU A 92 0.90 -1.66 9.39
C LEU A 92 1.69 -2.79 8.74
N SER A 93 1.01 -3.91 8.48
CA SER A 93 1.58 -5.01 7.70
C SER A 93 0.73 -5.25 6.47
N ALA A 94 1.38 -5.22 5.30
CA ALA A 94 0.82 -5.69 4.04
C ALA A 94 1.20 -7.17 3.77
N GLY A 95 1.79 -7.86 4.75
CA GLY A 95 2.32 -9.21 4.59
C GLY A 95 3.68 -9.32 3.95
N LEU A 96 4.34 -8.19 3.70
CA LEU A 96 5.68 -8.14 3.14
C LEU A 96 6.68 -7.72 4.23
N HIS A 97 7.87 -8.30 4.18
CA HIS A 97 8.95 -7.92 5.08
C HIS A 97 9.53 -6.54 4.68
N LYS A 98 9.91 -5.74 5.68
CA LYS A 98 10.39 -4.37 5.49
C LYS A 98 11.72 -4.32 4.74
N ASP A 99 12.61 -5.26 5.01
CA ASP A 99 13.88 -5.44 4.31
C ASP A 99 13.70 -5.78 2.83
N PHE A 100 12.73 -6.65 2.50
CA PHE A 100 12.36 -6.91 1.11
C PHE A 100 11.87 -5.63 0.41
N LEU A 101 10.95 -4.88 1.03
CA LEU A 101 10.44 -3.62 0.45
C LEU A 101 11.55 -2.57 0.27
N TRP A 102 12.51 -2.53 1.18
CA TRP A 102 13.67 -1.64 1.07
C TRP A 102 14.58 -2.03 -0.09
N GLN A 103 14.88 -3.33 -0.24
CA GLN A 103 15.68 -3.81 -1.36
C GLN A 103 14.97 -3.59 -2.70
N ASP A 104 13.67 -3.87 -2.80
CA ASP A 104 12.86 -3.63 -4.00
C ASP A 104 12.84 -2.14 -4.39
N TRP A 105 12.76 -1.23 -3.41
CA TRP A 105 12.90 0.21 -3.67
C TRP A 105 14.28 0.59 -4.21
N ARG A 106 15.36 -0.01 -3.70
CA ARG A 106 16.73 0.22 -4.20
C ARG A 106 16.90 -0.31 -5.62
N ASP A 107 16.44 -1.52 -5.87
CA ASP A 107 16.47 -2.15 -7.19
C ASP A 107 15.70 -1.30 -8.22
N ALA A 108 14.54 -0.74 -7.83
CA ALA A 108 13.79 0.18 -8.68
C ALA A 108 14.55 1.47 -9.02
N LEU A 109 15.36 2.00 -8.10
CA LEU A 109 16.24 3.15 -8.38
C LEU A 109 17.39 2.78 -9.33
N ASP A 110 17.85 1.54 -9.27
CA ASP A 110 18.90 0.99 -10.14
C ASP A 110 18.32 0.41 -11.46
N GLU A 111 17.02 0.64 -11.72
CA GLU A 111 16.29 0.14 -12.89
C GLU A 111 16.31 -1.41 -13.03
N VAL A 112 16.48 -2.09 -11.90
CA VAL A 112 16.44 -3.55 -11.80
C VAL A 112 14.99 -3.98 -11.55
N GLY A 113 14.44 -4.77 -12.48
CA GLY A 113 13.10 -5.33 -12.35
C GLY A 113 13.07 -6.60 -11.51
N LEU A 114 11.96 -6.81 -10.81
CA LEU A 114 11.70 -8.05 -10.08
C LEU A 114 11.06 -9.10 -11.00
N GLU A 115 11.72 -10.25 -11.19
CA GLU A 115 11.17 -11.35 -11.99
C GLU A 115 10.04 -12.09 -11.25
N ASP A 116 9.20 -12.78 -12.00
CA ASP A 116 8.08 -13.56 -11.45
C ASP A 116 8.56 -14.70 -10.55
N CYS A 117 8.41 -14.50 -9.23
CA CYS A 117 8.82 -15.46 -8.21
C CYS A 117 8.12 -16.82 -8.30
N ARG A 118 7.11 -17.03 -9.16
CA ARG A 118 6.54 -18.36 -9.42
C ARG A 118 7.49 -19.24 -10.25
N TRP A 119 8.35 -18.61 -11.05
CA TRP A 119 9.24 -19.31 -11.98
C TRP A 119 10.72 -19.11 -11.66
N THR A 120 11.06 -18.11 -10.84
CA THR A 120 12.41 -17.85 -10.32
C THR A 120 12.51 -18.21 -8.84
N PRO A 121 13.72 -18.42 -8.28
CA PRO A 121 13.89 -18.68 -6.86
C PRO A 121 13.18 -17.64 -5.97
N CYS A 122 12.66 -18.09 -4.82
CA CYS A 122 11.92 -17.24 -3.88
C CYS A 122 12.79 -16.10 -3.35
N TYR A 123 12.24 -14.88 -3.30
CA TYR A 123 12.88 -13.69 -2.72
C TYR A 123 12.68 -13.55 -1.20
N ASP A 124 11.97 -14.49 -0.57
CA ASP A 124 11.58 -14.44 0.84
C ASP A 124 10.90 -13.12 1.24
N CYS A 125 9.96 -12.65 0.41
CA CYS A 125 9.29 -11.37 0.62
C CYS A 125 8.30 -11.35 1.78
N GLY A 126 8.00 -12.50 2.39
CA GLY A 126 7.03 -12.66 3.48
C GLY A 126 5.60 -13.01 3.06
N ALA A 127 5.20 -12.77 1.80
CA ALA A 127 3.80 -12.93 1.38
C ALA A 127 3.30 -14.39 1.49
N CYS A 128 4.08 -15.36 1.02
CA CYS A 128 3.70 -16.77 1.04
C CYS A 128 3.92 -17.40 2.42
N THR A 129 5.09 -17.15 3.02
CA THR A 129 5.50 -17.74 4.31
C THR A 129 4.70 -17.18 5.48
N GLY A 130 4.46 -15.86 5.52
CA GLY A 130 3.75 -15.19 6.61
C GLY A 130 2.26 -15.54 6.70
N TYR A 131 1.64 -15.91 5.57
CA TYR A 131 0.22 -16.25 5.51
C TYR A 131 -0.08 -17.71 5.19
N GLY A 132 0.94 -18.55 5.01
CA GLY A 132 0.75 -19.95 4.61
C GLY A 132 0.06 -20.07 3.24
N VAL A 133 0.39 -19.17 2.31
CA VAL A 133 -0.22 -19.11 0.98
C VAL A 133 0.67 -19.83 -0.02
N GLU A 134 0.04 -20.58 -0.93
CA GLU A 134 0.72 -21.26 -2.04
C GLU A 134 0.22 -20.77 -3.39
N HIS A 135 1.13 -20.76 -4.37
CA HIS A 135 0.79 -20.42 -5.74
C HIS A 135 0.09 -21.59 -6.43
N VAL A 136 -1.16 -21.39 -6.86
CA VAL A 136 -1.85 -22.32 -7.76
C VAL A 136 -1.70 -21.79 -9.19
N VAL A 137 -0.94 -22.51 -10.01
CA VAL A 137 -0.71 -22.14 -11.42
C VAL A 137 -1.31 -23.18 -12.36
N ALA A 138 -2.07 -22.72 -13.36
CA ALA A 138 -2.56 -23.58 -14.45
C ALA A 138 -1.43 -23.79 -15.48
N SER A 139 -0.43 -24.59 -15.12
CA SER A 139 0.74 -24.89 -15.95
C SER A 139 0.99 -26.38 -16.03
N ALA A 140 1.45 -26.84 -17.21
CA ALA A 140 1.91 -28.21 -17.40
C ALA A 140 3.29 -28.48 -16.76
N VAL A 141 4.04 -27.41 -16.45
CA VAL A 141 5.33 -27.46 -15.74
C VAL A 141 5.12 -26.92 -14.34
N PRO A 142 5.54 -27.66 -13.28
CA PRO A 142 5.42 -27.16 -11.91
C PRO A 142 6.25 -25.88 -11.75
N PRO A 143 5.76 -24.91 -10.96
CA PRO A 143 6.53 -23.71 -10.66
C PRO A 143 7.87 -24.10 -10.03
N ALA A 144 8.96 -23.51 -10.54
CA ALA A 144 10.30 -23.69 -9.98
C ALA A 144 10.57 -22.72 -8.82
N GLY A 145 9.67 -21.75 -8.64
CA GLY A 145 9.76 -20.65 -7.68
C GLY A 145 8.60 -20.60 -6.68
N GLY A 146 8.71 -19.68 -5.73
CA GLY A 146 7.74 -19.43 -4.66
C GLY A 146 8.15 -20.12 -3.36
N SER A 147 7.40 -19.87 -2.28
CA SER A 147 7.56 -20.67 -1.05
C SER A 147 7.51 -22.14 -1.44
N GLN A 148 8.65 -22.82 -1.35
CA GLN A 148 8.80 -24.24 -1.63
C GLN A 148 8.04 -25.01 -0.54
N GLY A 149 6.72 -25.06 -0.66
CA GLY A 149 5.80 -25.77 0.20
C GLY A 149 5.67 -25.16 1.60
N THR A 150 4.46 -24.72 1.92
CA THR A 150 4.02 -24.67 3.33
C THR A 150 3.82 -26.09 3.91
N GLY A 151 4.05 -27.12 3.08
CA GLY A 151 3.78 -28.52 3.38
C GLY A 151 2.29 -28.87 3.26
N GLN A 152 1.50 -28.04 2.58
CA GLN A 152 0.08 -28.31 2.36
C GLN A 152 -0.07 -29.46 1.38
N ASP A 153 -0.79 -30.50 1.81
CA ASP A 153 -1.17 -31.58 0.94
C ASP A 153 -2.29 -31.09 0.01
N LEU A 154 -1.94 -30.82 -1.24
CA LEU A 154 -2.88 -30.35 -2.25
C LEU A 154 -3.97 -31.40 -2.57
N ALA A 155 -3.82 -32.66 -2.13
CA ALA A 155 -4.90 -33.65 -2.20
C ALA A 155 -6.07 -33.33 -1.25
N VAL A 156 -5.81 -32.55 -0.19
CA VAL A 156 -6.80 -32.04 0.77
C VAL A 156 -6.95 -30.51 0.71
N GLY A 157 -6.35 -29.83 -0.27
CA GLY A 157 -6.39 -28.36 -0.39
C GLY A 157 -7.79 -27.75 -0.60
N GLY A 158 -8.82 -28.58 -0.84
CA GLY A 158 -10.23 -28.17 -0.83
C GLY A 158 -10.93 -28.29 0.53
N GLU A 159 -10.30 -28.94 1.50
CA GLU A 159 -10.79 -29.10 2.87
C GLU A 159 -10.26 -27.95 3.73
N VAL A 160 -11.02 -26.85 3.80
CA VAL A 160 -10.82 -25.88 4.88
C VAL A 160 -11.41 -26.51 6.15
N PRO A 161 -10.62 -26.83 7.20
CA PRO A 161 -11.16 -27.42 8.42
C PRO A 161 -11.96 -26.37 9.18
N VAL A 162 -13.21 -26.19 8.79
CA VAL A 162 -14.18 -25.37 9.51
C VAL A 162 -14.82 -26.24 10.56
N THR A 163 -14.45 -26.05 11.83
CA THR A 163 -15.20 -26.66 12.94
C THR A 163 -16.48 -25.85 13.12
N LEU A 164 -17.60 -26.38 12.64
CA LEU A 164 -18.91 -25.80 12.91
C LEU A 164 -19.22 -25.95 14.40
N LEU A 165 -19.23 -24.83 15.11
CA LEU A 165 -19.69 -24.81 16.49
C LEU A 165 -21.19 -25.09 16.50
N ALA A 166 -21.59 -26.24 17.08
CA ALA A 166 -23.01 -26.63 17.19
C ALA A 166 -23.85 -25.65 18.03
N SER A 167 -23.20 -24.73 18.75
CA SER A 167 -23.85 -23.68 19.52
C SER A 167 -22.99 -22.41 19.56
N LYS A 168 -23.64 -21.26 19.69
CA LYS A 168 -22.98 -19.96 19.80
C LYS A 168 -22.06 -19.95 21.05
N PRO A 169 -20.78 -19.58 20.93
CA PRO A 169 -19.89 -19.54 22.09
C PRO A 169 -20.45 -18.55 23.13
N VAL A 170 -20.50 -19.00 24.38
CA VAL A 170 -20.92 -18.17 25.52
C VAL A 170 -19.86 -17.07 25.71
N PRO A 171 -20.24 -15.79 25.79
CA PRO A 171 -19.27 -14.73 26.04
C PRO A 171 -18.59 -14.95 27.39
N ALA A 172 -17.25 -14.90 27.40
CA ALA A 172 -16.49 -14.94 28.63
C ALA A 172 -16.87 -13.73 29.50
N GLY A 173 -17.56 -13.99 30.62
CA GLY A 173 -17.98 -12.95 31.57
C GLY A 173 -19.37 -13.11 32.20
N ALA A 174 -20.17 -14.11 31.82
CA ALA A 174 -21.45 -14.38 32.49
C ALA A 174 -21.32 -15.54 33.49
N GLY A 175 -20.68 -15.27 34.62
CA GLY A 175 -20.64 -16.14 35.79
C GLY A 175 -20.39 -15.29 37.03
N SER A 176 -21.33 -15.35 37.98
CA SER A 176 -21.32 -14.66 39.27
C SER A 176 -20.22 -15.17 40.20
#